data_AF-A0A271KG99-F1
#
_entry.id   AF-A0A271KG99-F1
#
_cell.length_a   1.000
_cell.length_b   1.000
_cell.length_c   1.000
_cell.angle_alpha   90.00
_cell.angle_beta   90.00
_cell.angle_gamma   90.00
#
_symmetry.space_group_name_H-M   'P 1'
#
loop_
_entity.id
_entity.type
_entity.pdbx_description
1 polymer ?
#
loop_
_entity_poly.entity_id
_entity_poly.type
_entity_poly.pdbx_seq_one_letter_code
_entity_poly.pdbx_strand_id
1 'polypeptide(L)'
;MKRARPTTKADETPEFRAFWAIWMPHMHKNDGRGAARDEFFRHVEERGADPQDIVDGAAWFIRSGGQGEYKCHAQTWLNRCAYEDSCEKERQYQAKLASQATNVVQIKAAPLPDNHFSRKWEKIKSQA
;
A
#
# COMPACT_ATOMS: atom_id res chain seq x y z
N MET A 1 10.58 31.36 -8.54
CA MET A 1 9.80 30.16 -8.17
C MET A 1 9.15 30.42 -6.82
N LYS A 2 7.82 30.43 -6.73
CA LYS A 2 7.14 30.52 -5.43
C LYS A 2 7.44 29.22 -4.69
N ARG A 3 8.03 29.28 -3.50
CA ARG A 3 8.12 28.09 -2.64
C ARG A 3 6.68 27.65 -2.34
N ALA A 4 6.36 26.38 -2.57
CA ALA A 4 5.13 25.77 -2.06
C ALA A 4 4.95 26.20 -0.59
N ARG A 5 3.71 26.56 -0.22
CA ARG A 5 3.37 26.94 1.15
C ARG A 5 3.81 25.79 2.06
N PRO A 6 4.51 26.04 3.19
CA PRO A 6 4.73 25.00 4.19
C PRO A 6 3.37 24.44 4.58
N THR A 7 3.12 23.18 4.23
CA THR A 7 1.82 22.57 4.50
C THR A 7 1.74 22.25 5.98
N THR A 8 0.53 22.14 6.51
CA THR A 8 0.27 21.82 7.91
C THR A 8 -0.49 20.52 8.01
N LYS A 9 -0.66 19.99 9.24
CA LYS A 9 -1.41 18.74 9.44
C LYS A 9 -2.88 18.90 9.02
N ALA A 10 -3.40 20.12 9.03
CA ALA A 10 -4.76 20.42 8.61
C ALA A 10 -4.97 20.23 7.09
N ASP A 11 -3.91 20.36 6.29
CA ASP A 11 -3.98 20.29 4.83
C ASP A 11 -3.91 18.84 4.32
N GLU A 12 -3.75 17.85 5.20
CA GLU A 12 -3.59 16.44 4.82
C GLU A 12 -4.87 15.86 4.20
N THR A 13 -4.82 15.63 2.88
CA THR A 13 -5.87 14.97 2.12
C THR A 13 -5.95 13.47 2.43
N PRO A 14 -7.07 12.79 2.13
CA PRO A 14 -7.18 11.33 2.26
C PRO A 14 -6.05 10.58 1.56
N GLU A 15 -5.62 11.06 0.39
CA GLU A 15 -4.59 10.43 -0.43
C GLU A 15 -3.22 10.57 0.21
N PHE A 16 -2.89 11.74 0.76
CA PHE A 16 -1.64 11.88 1.52
C PHE A 16 -1.61 10.96 2.75
N ARG A 17 -2.74 10.82 3.45
CA ARG A 17 -2.84 9.89 4.59
C ARG A 17 -2.67 8.44 4.15
N ALA A 18 -3.24 8.06 3.01
CA ALA A 18 -3.07 6.72 2.44
C ALA A 18 -1.61 6.46 2.06
N PHE A 19 -0.97 7.40 1.35
CA PHE A 19 0.45 7.36 1.04
C PHE A 19 1.30 7.21 2.31
N TRP A 20 1.06 8.04 3.32
CA TRP A 20 1.82 8.00 4.56
C TRP A 20 1.59 6.72 5.37
N ALA A 21 0.38 6.16 5.35
CA ALA A 21 0.07 4.89 5.99
C ALA A 21 0.86 3.72 5.37
N ILE A 22 1.07 3.75 4.06
CA ILE A 22 1.91 2.77 3.35
C ILE A 22 3.39 2.99 3.69
N TRP A 23 3.84 4.24 3.75
CA TRP A 23 5.25 4.57 3.89
C TRP A 23 5.79 4.45 5.33
N MET A 24 5.00 4.90 6.31
CA MET A 24 5.41 5.04 7.72
C MET A 24 6.01 3.76 8.33
N PRO A 25 5.45 2.55 8.11
CA PRO A 25 6.04 1.32 8.66
C PRO A 25 7.45 1.01 8.11
N HIS A 26 7.75 1.51 6.91
CA HIS A 26 9.00 1.23 6.20
C HIS A 26 9.99 2.39 6.23
N MET A 27 9.60 3.54 6.79
CA MET A 27 10.38 4.77 6.72
C MET A 27 11.75 4.67 7.38
N HIS A 28 12.68 5.51 6.93
CA HIS A 28 13.95 5.72 7.62
C HIS A 28 13.74 6.54 8.90
N LYS A 29 14.59 6.39 9.92
CA LYS A 29 14.49 7.13 11.19
C LYS A 29 14.55 8.66 11.05
N ASN A 30 15.22 9.13 9.98
CA ASN A 30 15.34 10.55 9.66
C ASN A 30 14.29 10.99 8.64
N ASP A 31 13.35 10.11 8.26
CA ASP A 31 12.26 10.46 7.37
C ASP A 31 11.14 11.14 8.16
N GLY A 32 10.62 12.24 7.61
CA GLY A 32 9.73 13.13 8.34
C GLY A 32 8.41 13.32 7.60
N ARG A 33 7.29 13.11 8.30
CA ARG A 33 5.95 13.32 7.75
C ARG A 33 5.76 14.72 7.16
N GLY A 34 6.35 15.74 7.78
CA GLY A 34 6.28 17.12 7.28
C GLY A 34 6.96 17.30 5.93
N ALA A 35 8.20 16.81 5.78
CA ALA A 35 8.94 16.88 4.52
C ALA A 35 8.28 16.04 3.42
N ALA A 36 7.77 14.85 3.77
CA ALA A 36 7.01 14.01 2.84
C ALA A 36 5.72 14.72 2.37
N ARG A 37 5.04 15.42 3.26
CA ARG A 37 3.81 16.18 2.96
C ARG A 37 4.10 17.36 2.03
N ASP A 38 5.08 18.19 2.37
CA ASP A 38 5.45 19.34 1.55
C ASP A 38 5.83 18.90 0.13
N GLU A 39 6.57 17.80 0.01
CA GLU A 39 6.96 17.23 -1.28
C GLU A 39 5.77 16.64 -2.05
N PHE A 40 4.86 15.94 -1.36
CA PHE A 40 3.64 15.39 -1.96
C PHE A 40 2.80 16.49 -2.59
N PHE A 41 2.50 17.56 -1.84
CA PHE A 41 1.71 18.68 -2.36
C PHE A 41 2.45 19.44 -3.45
N ARG A 42 3.78 19.56 -3.39
CA ARG A 42 4.56 20.13 -4.49
C ARG A 42 4.34 19.36 -5.81
N HIS A 43 4.27 18.04 -5.75
CA HIS A 43 4.00 17.22 -6.92
C HIS A 43 2.55 17.35 -7.42
N VAL A 44 1.59 17.34 -6.51
CA VAL A 44 0.17 17.47 -6.86
C VAL A 44 -0.15 18.86 -7.42
N GLU A 45 0.27 19.92 -6.73
CA GLU A 45 -0.11 21.30 -7.06
C GLU A 45 0.75 21.91 -8.17
N GLU A 46 2.08 21.69 -8.15
CA GLU A 46 2.99 22.34 -9.09
C GLU A 46 3.29 21.49 -10.31
N ARG A 47 3.38 20.16 -10.15
CA ARG A 47 3.66 19.23 -11.28
C ARG A 47 2.40 18.63 -11.88
N GLY A 48 1.23 18.82 -11.26
CA GLY A 48 -0.04 18.27 -11.73
C GLY A 48 -0.12 16.74 -11.66
N ALA A 49 0.64 16.12 -10.75
CA ALA A 49 0.58 14.68 -10.54
C ALA A 49 -0.75 14.28 -9.91
N ASP A 50 -1.33 13.15 -10.35
CA ASP A 50 -2.50 12.58 -9.69
C ASP A 50 -2.10 12.08 -8.28
N PRO A 51 -2.73 12.56 -7.20
CA PRO A 51 -2.51 12.04 -5.86
C PRO A 51 -2.63 10.51 -5.76
N GLN A 52 -3.53 9.90 -6.54
CA GLN A 52 -3.72 8.45 -6.55
C GLN A 52 -2.55 7.71 -7.21
N ASP A 53 -1.92 8.28 -8.24
CA ASP A 53 -0.70 7.70 -8.84
C ASP A 53 0.42 7.59 -7.80
N ILE A 54 0.55 8.60 -6.95
CA ILE A 54 1.55 8.61 -5.87
C ILE A 54 1.27 7.50 -4.85
N VAL A 55 -0.01 7.31 -4.48
CA VAL A 55 -0.44 6.25 -3.55
C VAL A 55 -0.20 4.86 -4.14
N ASP A 56 -0.67 4.63 -5.37
CA ASP A 56 -0.51 3.37 -6.10
C ASP A 56 0.97 3.04 -6.30
N GLY A 57 1.76 4.03 -6.70
CA GLY A 57 3.20 3.90 -6.88
C GLY A 57 3.93 3.55 -5.58
N ALA A 58 3.54 4.15 -4.46
CA ALA A 58 4.10 3.83 -3.15
C ALA A 58 3.74 2.40 -2.71
N ALA A 59 2.49 1.99 -2.93
CA ALA A 59 2.04 0.63 -2.64
C ALA A 59 2.88 -0.41 -3.39
N TRP A 60 3.09 -0.21 -4.71
CA TRP A 60 3.92 -1.10 -5.51
C TRP A 60 5.37 -1.08 -5.06
N PHE A 61 5.96 0.10 -4.84
CA PHE A 61 7.36 0.23 -4.46
C PHE A 61 7.68 -0.51 -3.16
N ILE A 62 6.82 -0.38 -2.14
CA ILE A 62 6.96 -1.14 -0.89
C ILE A 62 6.77 -2.63 -1.14
N ARG A 63 5.74 -3.02 -1.90
CA ARG A 63 5.44 -4.42 -2.22
C ARG A 63 6.57 -5.11 -2.97
N SER A 64 7.23 -4.42 -3.90
CA SER A 64 8.35 -4.94 -4.68
C SER A 64 9.67 -4.92 -3.92
N GLY A 65 9.67 -4.59 -2.62
CA GLY A 65 10.86 -4.62 -1.76
C GLY A 65 11.72 -3.35 -1.81
N GLY A 66 11.19 -2.22 -2.29
CA GLY A 66 11.95 -0.97 -2.48
C GLY A 66 12.54 -0.36 -1.21
N GLN A 67 12.07 -0.77 -0.02
CA GLN A 67 12.58 -0.35 1.30
C GLN A 67 13.34 -1.47 2.04
N GLY A 68 13.87 -2.46 1.32
CA GLY A 68 14.57 -3.62 1.89
C GLY A 68 15.92 -3.27 2.52
N GLU A 69 16.97 -3.18 1.69
CA GLU A 69 18.35 -2.96 2.17
C GLU A 69 18.66 -1.48 2.41
N TYR A 70 18.26 -0.62 1.48
CA TYR A 70 18.49 0.83 1.56
C TYR A 70 17.17 1.57 1.72
N LYS A 71 17.00 2.20 2.87
CA LYS A 71 15.79 2.97 3.14
C LYS A 71 15.81 4.30 2.41
N CYS A 72 14.97 4.43 1.38
CA CYS A 72 14.79 5.68 0.67
C CYS A 72 13.91 6.63 1.49
N HIS A 73 14.24 7.92 1.50
CA HIS A 73 13.36 8.94 2.07
C HIS A 73 12.16 9.17 1.14
N ALA A 74 10.97 9.37 1.72
CA ALA A 74 9.76 9.70 0.96
C ALA A 74 9.99 10.88 0.01
N GLN A 75 10.64 11.94 0.53
CA GLN A 75 10.97 13.12 -0.26
C GLN A 75 11.86 12.79 -1.46
N THR A 76 12.90 11.97 -1.28
CA THR A 76 13.82 11.59 -2.36
C THR A 76 13.11 10.74 -3.41
N TRP A 77 12.23 9.84 -2.98
CA TRP A 77 11.43 9.00 -3.86
C TRP A 77 10.44 9.82 -4.70
N LEU A 78 9.73 10.76 -4.06
CA LEU A 78 8.82 11.69 -4.75
C LEU A 78 9.58 12.57 -5.76
N ASN A 79 10.69 13.18 -5.36
CA ASN A 79 11.48 14.06 -6.24
C ASN A 79 11.93 13.38 -7.54
N ARG A 80 12.19 12.07 -7.49
CA ARG A 80 12.57 11.24 -8.64
C ARG A 80 11.39 10.83 -9.54
N CYS A 81 10.17 11.25 -9.22
CA CYS A 81 8.94 10.82 -9.90
C CYS A 81 8.79 9.29 -9.97
N ALA A 82 9.33 8.56 -8.99
CA ALA A 82 9.39 7.10 -9.04
C ALA A 82 8.00 6.41 -9.02
N TYR A 83 6.94 7.17 -8.72
CA TYR A 83 5.56 6.70 -8.78
C TYR A 83 5.03 6.53 -10.20
N GLU A 84 5.54 7.27 -11.20
CA GLU A 84 4.99 7.30 -12.56
C GLU A 84 5.01 5.92 -13.23
N ASP A 85 6.12 5.17 -13.11
CA ASP A 85 6.20 3.79 -13.63
C ASP A 85 5.58 2.73 -12.68
N SER A 86 5.42 3.08 -11.41
CA SER A 86 5.02 2.15 -10.36
C SER A 86 3.50 2.07 -10.20
N CYS A 87 2.78 3.17 -10.46
CA CYS A 87 1.32 3.22 -10.33
C CYS A 87 0.62 2.27 -11.30
N GLU A 88 1.07 2.20 -12.56
CA GLU A 88 0.53 1.29 -13.56
C GLU A 88 0.70 -0.18 -13.14
N LYS A 89 1.82 -0.51 -12.51
CA LYS A 89 2.11 -1.87 -12.04
C LYS A 89 1.18 -2.26 -10.89
N GLU A 90 0.92 -1.38 -9.93
CA GLU A 90 -0.06 -1.65 -8.87
C GLU A 90 -1.47 -1.84 -9.48
N ARG A 91 -1.88 -0.99 -10.42
CA ARG A 91 -3.21 -1.11 -11.06
C ARG A 91 -3.38 -2.43 -11.81
N GLN A 92 -2.37 -2.83 -12.56
CA GLN A 92 -2.36 -4.13 -13.23
C GLN A 92 -2.41 -5.28 -12.23
N TYR A 93 -1.69 -5.17 -11.11
CA TYR A 93 -1.72 -6.17 -10.05
C TYR A 93 -3.10 -6.27 -9.39
N GLN A 94 -3.72 -5.14 -9.06
CA GLN A 94 -5.07 -5.09 -8.49
C GLN A 94 -6.12 -5.64 -9.47
N ALA A 95 -6.03 -5.30 -10.76
CA ALA A 95 -6.90 -5.86 -11.80
C ALA A 95 -6.77 -7.39 -11.90
N LYS A 96 -5.54 -7.92 -11.81
CA LYS A 96 -5.30 -9.37 -11.79
C LYS A 96 -5.92 -10.02 -10.56
N LEU A 97 -5.73 -9.45 -9.36
CA LEU A 97 -6.34 -9.98 -8.13
C LEU A 97 -7.87 -9.98 -8.19
N ALA A 98 -8.47 -8.88 -8.68
CA ALA A 98 -9.92 -8.79 -8.87
C ALA A 98 -10.43 -9.87 -9.83
N SER A 99 -9.73 -10.09 -10.95
CA SER A 99 -10.11 -11.14 -11.92
C SER A 99 -10.00 -12.55 -11.32
N GLN A 100 -8.99 -12.82 -10.50
CA GLN A 100 -8.83 -14.10 -9.81
C GLN A 100 -9.95 -14.33 -8.80
N ALA A 101 -10.30 -13.30 -8.02
CA ALA A 101 -11.39 -13.39 -7.05
C ALA A 101 -12.73 -13.77 -7.72
N THR A 102 -12.98 -13.28 -8.94
CA THR A 102 -14.19 -13.62 -9.71
C THR A 102 -14.15 -15.00 -10.38
N ASN A 103 -12.97 -15.52 -10.71
CA ASN A 103 -12.81 -16.75 -11.49
C ASN A 103 -12.62 -18.02 -10.63
N VAL A 104 -12.23 -17.86 -9.35
CA VAL A 104 -12.08 -19.02 -8.45
C VAL A 104 -13.44 -19.50 -7.96
N VAL A 105 -13.91 -20.62 -8.52
CA VAL A 105 -15.03 -21.38 -7.96
C VAL A 105 -14.63 -21.89 -6.59
N GLN A 106 -15.28 -21.42 -5.53
CA GLN A 106 -15.08 -21.93 -4.17
C GLN A 106 -15.56 -23.38 -4.11
N ILE A 107 -14.63 -24.33 -4.22
CA ILE A 107 -14.94 -25.75 -4.04
C ILE A 107 -15.33 -25.93 -2.58
N LYS A 108 -16.62 -26.14 -2.32
CA LYS A 108 -17.08 -26.56 -0.99
C LYS A 108 -16.33 -27.84 -0.65
N ALA A 109 -15.60 -27.82 0.47
CA ALA A 109 -14.95 -29.02 0.98
C ALA A 109 -16.00 -30.13 1.07
N ALA A 110 -15.71 -31.28 0.46
CA ALA A 110 -16.59 -32.43 0.51
C ALA A 110 -16.87 -32.79 1.98
N PRO A 111 -18.09 -33.24 2.33
CA PRO A 111 -18.40 -33.64 3.69
C PRO A 111 -17.40 -34.72 4.14
N LEU A 112 -16.60 -34.39 5.16
CA LEU A 112 -15.61 -35.29 5.72
C LEU A 112 -16.34 -36.51 6.31
N PRO A 113 -15.86 -37.74 6.07
CA PRO A 113 -16.48 -38.94 6.62
C PRO A 113 -16.42 -38.93 8.15
N ASP A 114 -17.38 -39.58 8.82
CA ASP A 114 -17.57 -39.47 10.27
C ASP A 114 -16.40 -40.01 11.11
N ASN A 115 -15.57 -40.87 10.52
CA ASN A 115 -14.36 -41.39 11.13
C ASN A 115 -13.12 -40.50 10.91
N HIS A 116 -13.26 -39.39 10.18
CA HIS A 116 -12.16 -38.48 9.88
C HIS A 116 -11.59 -37.85 11.16
N PHE A 117 -10.26 -37.81 11.24
CA PHE A 117 -9.51 -37.34 12.40
C PHE A 117 -9.98 -35.94 12.88
N SER A 118 -10.20 -35.00 11.96
CA SER A 118 -10.65 -33.64 12.30
C SER A 118 -12.00 -33.59 13.03
N ARG A 119 -12.97 -34.45 12.67
CA ARG A 119 -14.27 -34.49 13.37
C ARG A 119 -14.17 -35.13 14.75
N LYS A 120 -13.30 -36.14 14.91
CA LYS A 120 -13.00 -36.71 16.23
C LYS A 120 -12.38 -35.65 17.14
N TRP A 121 -11.47 -34.84 16.61
CA TRP A 121 -10.79 -33.79 17.35
C TRP A 121 -11.74 -32.64 17.76
N GLU A 122 -12.64 -32.22 16.88
CA GLU A 122 -13.70 -31.24 17.20
C GLU A 122 -14.64 -31.73 18.31
N LYS A 123 -15.06 -33.02 18.26
CA LYS A 123 -15.89 -33.62 19.31
C LYS A 123 -15.19 -33.56 20.67
N ILE A 124 -13.91 -33.93 20.73
CA ILE A 124 -13.11 -33.88 21.96
C ILE A 124 -13.03 -32.44 22.50
N LYS A 125 -12.82 -31.45 21.62
CA LYS A 125 -12.72 -30.04 22.01
C LYS A 125 -14.04 -29.45 22.52
N SER A 126 -15.18 -29.94 22.01
CA SER A 126 -16.51 -29.48 22.43
C SER A 126 -17.00 -30.07 23.76
N GLN A 127 -16.34 -31.13 24.25
CA GLN A 127 -16.69 -31.84 25.48
C GLN A 127 -15.80 -31.44 26.68
N ALA A 128 -14.80 -30.58 26.46
CA ALA A 128 -13.96 -29.97 27.49
C ALA A 128 -14.47 -28.56 27.84
#